data_AF-A0A7V3K663-F1
#
_entry.id   AF-A0A7V3K663-F1
#
_cell.length_a   1.000
_cell.length_b   1.000
_cell.length_c   1.000
_cell.angle_alpha   90.00
_cell.angle_beta   90.00
_cell.angle_gamma   90.00
#
_symmetry.space_group_name_H-M   'P 1'
#
loop_
_entity.id
_entity.type
_entity.pdbx_description
1 polymer ?
#
loop_
_entity_poly.entity_id
_entity_poly.type
_entity_poly.pdbx_seq_one_letter_code
_entity_poly.pdbx_strand_id
1 'polypeptide(L)'
;MKVLYTGDASANLDPIFVASPFNVEVKGFSTHVWGQPLIDALQAEGDIEVHHMTPHVAIAQFPRTVEDLSQYDVVIISDCEC
;
A
#
# COMPACT_ATOMS: atom_id res chain seq x y z
N MET A 1 12.56 8.40 14.08
CA MET A 1 11.40 7.56 14.45
C MET A 1 11.07 6.65 13.28
N LYS A 2 10.86 5.35 13.48
CA LYS A 2 10.54 4.38 12.43
C LYS A 2 9.07 4.01 12.46
N VAL A 3 8.39 4.17 11.33
CA VAL A 3 6.95 3.90 11.20
C VAL A 3 6.76 2.78 10.18
N LEU A 4 6.05 1.72 10.59
CA LEU A 4 5.51 0.74 9.65
C LEU A 4 4.13 1.23 9.20
N TYR A 5 3.97 1.54 7.91
CA TYR A 5 2.70 1.99 7.35
C TYR A 5 2.17 0.98 6.35
N THR A 6 1.02 0.39 6.63
CA THR A 6 0.47 -0.72 5.85
C THR A 6 -0.89 -0.36 5.28
N GLY A 7 -1.05 -0.54 3.97
CA GLY A 7 -2.29 -0.32 3.23
C GLY A 7 -2.25 0.91 2.31
N ASP A 8 -3.39 1.59 2.12
CA ASP A 8 -3.52 2.83 1.35
C ASP A 8 -2.93 2.77 -0.07
N ALA A 9 -3.12 1.63 -0.74
CA ALA A 9 -2.73 1.44 -2.14
C ALA A 9 -3.68 0.51 -2.89
N SER A 10 -3.89 0.79 -4.18
CA SER A 10 -4.78 0.02 -5.06
C SER A 10 -4.06 -0.50 -6.30
N ALA A 11 -4.57 -1.62 -6.82
CA ALA A 11 -4.36 -2.01 -8.21
C ALA A 11 -5.52 -1.44 -9.04
N ASN A 12 -5.20 -0.72 -10.11
CA ASN A 12 -6.16 -0.09 -10.99
C ASN A 12 -6.22 -0.87 -12.30
N LEU A 13 -7.44 -1.18 -12.73
CA LEU A 13 -7.75 -1.93 -13.94
C LEU A 13 -8.61 -1.05 -14.85
N ASP A 14 -7.96 -0.38 -15.79
CA ASP A 14 -8.59 0.54 -16.73
C ASP A 14 -7.73 0.72 -17.99
N PRO A 15 -8.33 1.00 -19.17
CA PRO A 15 -9.75 0.98 -19.45
C PRO A 15 -10.32 -0.44 -19.62
N ILE A 16 -11.61 -0.57 -19.34
CA ILE A 16 -12.42 -1.77 -19.61
C ILE A 16 -13.19 -1.54 -20.91
N PHE A 17 -13.02 -2.41 -21.90
CA PHE A 17 -13.78 -2.41 -23.14
C PHE A 17 -14.80 -3.54 -23.11
N VAL A 18 -16.07 -3.22 -23.40
CA VAL A 18 -17.16 -4.20 -23.53
C VAL A 18 -17.71 -4.12 -24.94
N ALA A 19 -17.31 -5.05 -25.80
CA ALA A 19 -17.81 -5.12 -27.18
C ALA A 19 -19.12 -5.91 -27.27
N SER A 20 -19.33 -6.88 -26.38
CA SER A 20 -20.57 -7.67 -26.25
C SER A 20 -20.61 -8.39 -24.89
N PRO A 21 -21.72 -9.04 -24.50
CA PRO A 21 -21.79 -9.85 -23.27
C PRO A 21 -20.79 -11.02 -23.22
N PHE A 22 -20.22 -11.42 -24.35
CA PHE A 22 -19.23 -12.49 -24.45
C PHE A 22 -17.79 -11.99 -24.69
N ASN A 23 -17.60 -10.66 -24.78
CA ASN A 23 -16.28 -10.07 -25.05
C ASN A 23 -16.08 -8.82 -24.19
N VAL A 24 -15.27 -9.01 -23.14
CA VAL A 24 -14.80 -7.98 -22.21
C VAL A 24 -13.28 -8.01 -22.21
N GLU A 25 -12.65 -6.87 -22.42
CA GLU A 25 -11.20 -6.71 -22.43
C GLU A 25 -10.77 -5.67 -21.38
N VAL A 26 -9.76 -5.99 -20.58
CA VAL A 26 -9.07 -5.02 -19.70
C VAL A 26 -7.67 -4.84 -20.26
N LYS A 27 -7.27 -3.61 -20.58
CA LYS A 27 -6.00 -3.34 -21.28
C LYS A 27 -4.95 -2.63 -20.46
N GLY A 28 -5.30 -2.03 -19.33
CA GLY A 28 -4.33 -1.41 -18.44
C GLY A 28 -4.34 -2.02 -17.06
N PHE A 29 -3.14 -2.01 -16.47
CA PHE A 29 -2.88 -2.36 -15.10
C PHE A 29 -1.90 -1.32 -14.58
N SER A 30 -2.26 -0.66 -13.49
CA SER A 30 -1.36 0.24 -12.77
C SER A 30 -1.56 0.08 -11.27
N THR A 31 -0.64 0.64 -10.49
CA THR A 31 -0.78 0.73 -9.04
C THR A 31 -0.79 2.18 -8.62
N HIS A 32 -1.49 2.47 -7.53
CA HIS A 32 -1.52 3.80 -6.94
C HIS A 32 -1.41 3.70 -5.43
N VAL A 33 -0.62 4.58 -4.83
CA VAL A 33 -0.49 4.71 -3.37
C VAL A 33 -1.22 5.97 -2.95
N TRP A 34 -2.43 5.80 -2.40
CA TRP A 34 -3.27 6.89 -1.91
C TRP A 34 -2.64 7.60 -0.71
N GLY A 35 -1.87 6.87 0.09
CA GLY A 35 -1.18 7.38 1.27
C GLY A 35 0.06 8.23 0.99
N GLN A 36 0.47 8.43 -0.28
CA GLN A 36 1.71 9.13 -0.61
C GLN A 36 1.83 10.54 0.01
N PRO A 37 0.78 11.39 0.02
CA PRO A 37 0.87 12.70 0.65
C PRO A 37 1.17 12.64 2.17
N LEU A 38 0.67 11.61 2.86
CA LEU A 38 0.99 11.39 4.27
C LEU A 38 2.43 10.93 4.45
N ILE A 39 2.90 10.02 3.60
CA ILE A 39 4.30 9.56 3.61
C ILE A 39 5.24 10.75 3.40
N ASP A 40 4.97 11.58 2.40
CA ASP A 40 5.76 12.77 2.08
C ASP A 40 5.75 13.76 3.25
N ALA A 41 4.60 13.99 3.88
CA ALA A 41 4.48 14.89 5.03
C ALA A 41 5.24 14.38 6.26
N LEU A 42 5.17 13.07 6.56
CA LEU A 42 5.91 12.46 7.66
C LEU A 42 7.42 12.55 7.44
N GLN A 43 7.87 12.33 6.20
CA GLN A 43 9.29 12.33 5.87
C GLN A 43 9.88 13.73 5.59
N ALA A 44 9.07 14.79 5.58
CA ALA A 44 9.48 16.13 5.15
C ALA A 44 10.66 16.71 5.94
N GLU A 45 10.70 16.47 7.25
CA GLU A 45 11.75 16.98 8.15
C GLU A 45 12.91 15.98 8.35
N GLY A 46 12.80 14.77 7.78
CA GLY A 46 13.85 13.73 7.82
C GLY A 46 14.06 13.03 9.17
N ASP A 47 13.27 13.35 10.19
CA ASP A 47 13.29 12.74 11.52
C ASP A 47 12.42 11.47 11.62
N ILE A 48 11.48 11.29 10.69
CA ILE A 48 10.61 10.11 10.55
C ILE A 48 11.00 9.32 9.31
N GLU A 49 11.24 8.01 9.49
CA GLU A 49 11.45 7.04 8.43
C GLU A 49 10.18 6.19 8.29
N VAL A 50 9.51 6.25 7.14
CA VAL A 50 8.29 5.48 6.87
C VAL A 50 8.64 4.26 6.00
N HIS A 51 8.43 3.07 6.53
CA HIS A 51 8.43 1.84 5.77
C HIS A 51 6.99 1.53 5.33
N HIS A 52 6.68 1.86 4.07
CA HIS A 52 5.35 1.61 3.51
C HIS A 52 5.25 0.20 2.90
N MET A 53 4.21 -0.54 3.28
CA MET A 53 3.81 -1.80 2.68
C MET A 53 2.43 -1.64 2.03
N THR A 54 2.38 -1.73 0.71
CA THR A 54 1.10 -1.88 -0.02
C THR A 54 0.37 -3.15 0.43
N PRO A 55 -0.96 -3.26 0.28
CA PRO A 55 -1.73 -4.40 0.79
C PRO A 55 -1.21 -5.77 0.33
N HIS A 56 -0.84 -5.90 -0.95
CA HIS A 56 -0.30 -7.16 -1.49
C HIS A 56 1.06 -7.54 -0.89
N VAL A 57 1.89 -6.57 -0.53
CA VAL A 57 3.16 -6.81 0.19
C VAL A 57 2.86 -7.18 1.64
N ALA A 58 1.93 -6.49 2.29
CA ALA A 58 1.53 -6.77 3.67
C ALA A 58 1.06 -8.22 3.86
N ILE A 59 0.21 -8.73 2.96
CA ILE A 59 -0.26 -10.12 3.00
C ILE A 59 0.92 -11.11 3.04
N ALA A 60 1.96 -10.85 2.24
CA ALA A 60 3.10 -11.75 2.13
C ALA A 60 4.13 -11.57 3.27
N GLN A 61 4.42 -10.32 3.65
CA GLN A 61 5.63 -9.93 4.36
C GLN A 61 5.38 -9.16 5.67
N PHE A 62 4.12 -8.92 6.06
CA PHE A 62 3.85 -8.22 7.31
C PHE A 62 4.50 -8.97 8.51
N PRO A 63 5.20 -8.26 9.42
CA PRO A 63 5.86 -8.85 10.57
C PRO A 63 4.95 -9.80 11.37
N ARG A 64 5.43 -11.02 11.67
CA ARG A 64 4.66 -12.06 12.37
C ARG A 64 5.18 -12.39 13.77
N THR A 65 6.26 -11.73 14.19
CA THR A 65 6.86 -11.90 15.51
C THR A 65 6.90 -10.57 16.25
N VAL A 66 6.98 -10.62 17.58
CA VAL A 66 7.09 -9.41 18.41
C VAL A 66 8.43 -8.74 18.15
N GLU A 67 9.48 -9.54 17.97
CA GLU A 67 10.83 -9.09 17.67
C GLU A 67 10.86 -8.26 16.37
N ASP A 68 10.20 -8.72 15.31
CA ASP A 68 10.12 -8.00 14.04
C ASP A 68 9.30 -6.70 14.16
N LEU A 69 8.19 -6.73 14.91
CA LEU A 69 7.36 -5.54 15.13
C LEU A 69 8.07 -4.49 16.02
N SER A 70 8.90 -4.94 16.97
CA SER A 70 9.61 -4.07 17.90
C SER A 70 10.65 -3.15 17.25
N GLN A 71 10.95 -3.36 15.96
CA GLN A 71 11.84 -2.51 15.17
C GLN A 71 11.20 -1.15 14.80
N TYR A 72 9.88 -1.04 14.93
CA TYR A 72 9.11 0.16 14.62
C TYR A 72 8.61 0.83 15.90
N ASP A 73 8.64 2.16 15.93
CA ASP A 73 8.10 2.98 17.02
C ASP A 73 6.57 3.08 16.90
N VAL A 74 6.04 3.04 15.67
CA VAL A 74 4.62 3.17 15.35
C VAL A 74 4.23 2.20 14.24
N VAL A 75 3.04 1.60 14.36
CA VAL A 75 2.40 0.81 13.30
C VAL A 75 1.11 1.49 12.89
N ILE A 76 0.97 1.80 11.61
CA ILE A 76 -0.22 2.35 10.97
C ILE A 76 -0.80 1.27 10.06
N ILE A 77 -2.06 0.92 10.27
CA ILE A 77 -2.84 0.06 9.38
C ILE A 77 -4.04 0.88 8.93
N SER A 78 -4.09 1.22 7.66
CA SER A 78 -5.13 2.09 7.09
C SER A 78 -5.46 1.60 5.69
N ASP A 79 -6.75 1.45 5.41
CA ASP A 79 -7.29 0.91 4.16
C ASP A 79 -6.47 -0.28 3.59
N CYS A 80 -6.29 -1.29 4.45
CA CYS A 80 -5.51 -2.48 4.16
C CYS A 80 -6.46 -3.65 3.94
N GLU A 81 -6.99 -3.76 2.72
CA GLU A 81 -7.89 -4.85 2.32
C GLU A 81 -7.12 -6.00 1.65
N CYS A 82 -7.62 -7.23 1.83
CA CYS A 82 -7.03 -8.47 1.32
C CYS A 82 -7.83 -9.06 0.16
#